data_AF-A0A9D7I185-F1
#
_entry.id   AF-A0A9D7I185-F1
#
_cell.length_a   1.000
_cell.length_b   1.000
_cell.length_c   1.000
_cell.angle_alpha   90.00
_cell.angle_beta   90.00
_cell.angle_gamma   90.00
#
_symmetry.space_group_name_H-M   'P 1'
#
loop_
_entity.id
_entity.type
_entity.pdbx_description
1 polymer ?
#
loop_
_entity_poly.entity_id
_entity_poly.type
_entity_poly.pdbx_seq_one_letter_code
_entity_poly.pdbx_strand_id
1 'polypeptide(L)'
;MYTYTWKKYLPVIRILLKKSVDAEQTVNLNRIDFERTTKLRKPVVTFNVDVVKGRLNPIVKSVPARDLIEILQEDETTRSLMRPQQYNISLNGDFVLTIKNITPPEEPVEVGEEEESND
;
A
#
# COMPACT_ATOMS: atom_id res chain seq x y z
N MET A 1 -14.94 -5.90 -5.05
CA MET A 1 -16.17 -5.05 -4.99
C MET A 1 -15.88 -3.58 -5.33
N TYR A 2 -14.85 -2.98 -4.74
CA TYR A 2 -14.46 -1.58 -4.89
C TYR A 2 -13.49 -1.31 -6.05
N THR A 3 -13.23 -2.30 -6.91
CA THR A 3 -12.23 -2.22 -8.00
C THR A 3 -12.47 -1.05 -8.96
N TYR A 4 -13.72 -0.76 -9.34
CA TYR A 4 -14.05 0.40 -10.18
C TYR A 4 -13.68 1.72 -9.50
N THR A 5 -14.05 1.86 -8.23
CA THR A 5 -13.73 3.04 -7.42
C THR A 5 -12.22 3.18 -7.24
N TRP A 6 -11.50 2.10 -7.00
CA TRP A 6 -10.04 2.14 -6.92
C TRP A 6 -9.37 2.51 -8.24
N LYS A 7 -9.86 2.00 -9.38
CA LYS A 7 -9.35 2.38 -10.71
C LYS A 7 -9.51 3.89 -10.96
N LYS A 8 -10.60 4.52 -10.50
CA LYS A 8 -10.79 5.98 -10.57
C LYS A 8 -9.69 6.75 -9.81
N TYR A 9 -9.27 6.26 -8.65
CA TYR A 9 -8.27 6.91 -7.80
C TYR A 9 -6.82 6.50 -8.12
N LEU A 10 -6.61 5.52 -9.00
CA LEU A 10 -5.28 4.99 -9.33
C LEU A 10 -4.25 6.07 -9.71
N PRO A 11 -4.56 7.09 -10.54
CA PRO A 11 -3.59 8.14 -10.86
C PRO A 11 -3.10 8.91 -9.62
N VAL A 12 -4.00 9.19 -8.66
CA VAL A 12 -3.65 9.86 -7.41
C VAL A 12 -2.82 8.93 -6.52
N ILE A 13 -3.24 7.67 -6.39
CA ILE A 13 -2.54 6.68 -5.56
C ILE A 13 -1.11 6.44 -6.06
N ARG A 14 -0.87 6.45 -7.38
CA ARG A 14 0.48 6.42 -7.98
C ARG A 14 1.36 7.57 -7.47
N ILE A 15 0.82 8.78 -7.44
CA ILE A 15 1.56 9.96 -6.97
C ILE A 15 1.87 9.81 -5.47
N LEU A 16 0.90 9.35 -4.67
CA LEU A 16 1.11 9.13 -3.24
C LEU A 16 2.19 8.07 -2.98
N LEU A 17 2.16 6.94 -3.70
CA LEU A 17 3.20 5.89 -3.59
C LEU A 17 4.59 6.41 -3.96
N LYS A 18 4.69 7.27 -4.97
CA LYS A 18 5.98 7.86 -5.36
C LYS A 18 6.50 8.83 -4.29
N LYS A 19 5.62 9.65 -3.72
CA LYS A 19 5.99 10.63 -2.69
C LYS A 19 6.16 10.02 -1.29
N SER A 20 5.57 8.85 -1.04
CA SER A 20 5.64 8.19 0.26
C SER A 20 7.02 7.63 0.60
N VAL A 21 7.93 7.60 -0.38
CA VAL A 21 9.35 7.35 -0.17
C VAL A 21 9.97 8.39 0.77
N ASP A 22 9.58 9.66 0.63
CA ASP A 22 10.19 10.77 1.38
C ASP A 22 9.44 11.10 2.67
N ALA A 23 8.10 10.98 2.65
CA ALA A 23 7.25 11.35 3.78
C ALA A 23 5.87 10.68 3.70
N GLU A 24 5.20 10.50 4.84
CA GLU A 24 3.81 10.04 4.87
C GLU A 24 2.90 10.88 3.95
N GLN A 25 2.08 10.21 3.16
CA GLN A 25 1.18 10.85 2.21
C GLN A 25 -0.28 10.54 2.55
N THR A 26 -1.13 11.56 2.44
CA THR A 26 -2.57 11.44 2.71
C THR A 26 -3.40 12.04 1.57
N VAL A 27 -4.57 11.47 1.32
CA VAL A 27 -5.58 12.09 0.45
C VAL A 27 -6.99 11.85 0.97
N ASN A 28 -7.84 12.86 0.85
CA ASN A 28 -9.26 12.74 1.13
C ASN A 28 -9.97 12.17 -0.10
N LEU A 29 -10.61 11.01 0.05
CA LEU A 29 -11.41 10.38 -0.98
C LEU A 29 -12.87 10.80 -0.87
N ASN A 30 -13.59 10.78 -1.99
CA ASN A 30 -15.01 11.11 -1.98
C ASN A 30 -15.83 9.92 -1.48
N ARG A 31 -16.44 10.08 -0.30
CA ARG A 31 -17.37 9.12 0.32
C ARG A 31 -18.44 8.58 -0.63
N ILE A 32 -19.01 9.44 -1.47
CA ILE A 32 -20.10 9.08 -2.40
C ILE A 32 -19.65 8.00 -3.40
N ASP A 33 -18.37 8.01 -3.82
CA ASP A 33 -17.86 7.01 -4.77
C ASP A 33 -17.89 5.60 -4.17
N PHE A 34 -17.57 5.47 -2.89
CA PHE A 34 -17.58 4.19 -2.19
C PHE A 34 -18.99 3.72 -1.83
N GLU A 35 -19.86 4.64 -1.43
CA GLU A 35 -21.25 4.32 -1.11
C GLU A 35 -22.01 3.81 -2.34
N ARG A 36 -21.79 4.41 -3.52
CA ARG A 36 -22.42 3.97 -4.78
C ARG A 36 -22.00 2.57 -5.22
N THR A 37 -20.86 2.08 -4.73
CA THR A 37 -20.30 0.78 -5.13
C THR A 37 -20.92 -0.39 -4.38
N THR A 38 -21.66 -0.13 -3.30
CA THR A 38 -22.26 -1.16 -2.45
C THR A 38 -23.77 -0.97 -2.32
N LYS A 39 -24.49 -2.07 -2.06
CA LYS A 39 -25.90 -2.02 -1.65
C LYS A 39 -26.06 -1.84 -0.13
N LEU A 40 -24.95 -1.79 0.62
CA LEU A 40 -24.97 -1.68 2.08
C LEU A 40 -25.29 -0.24 2.51
N ARG A 41 -26.17 -0.11 3.50
CA ARG A 41 -26.58 1.18 4.08
C ARG A 41 -25.41 1.94 4.76
N LYS A 42 -24.37 1.22 5.22
CA LYS A 42 -23.14 1.76 5.79
C LYS A 42 -21.95 0.85 5.40
N PRO A 43 -21.23 1.13 4.29
CA PRO A 43 -20.08 0.32 3.92
C PRO A 43 -18.96 0.46 4.96
N VAL A 44 -18.46 -0.67 5.44
CA VAL A 44 -17.21 -0.71 6.23
C VAL A 44 -16.05 -0.67 5.26
N VAL A 45 -15.55 0.53 4.99
CA VAL A 45 -14.41 0.75 4.09
C VAL A 45 -13.06 0.82 4.82
N THR A 46 -13.08 0.85 6.15
CA THR A 46 -11.89 1.11 6.95
C THR A 46 -10.92 -0.07 6.94
N PHE A 47 -9.63 0.20 6.82
CA PHE A 47 -8.59 -0.79 6.98
C PHE A 47 -7.26 -0.15 7.36
N ASN A 48 -6.36 -0.95 7.92
CA ASN A 48 -4.97 -0.62 8.12
C ASN A 48 -4.18 -1.91 7.85
N VAL A 49 -3.31 -1.91 6.84
CA VAL A 49 -2.63 -3.10 6.35
C VAL A 49 -1.20 -2.80 5.95
N ASP A 50 -0.31 -3.75 6.20
CA ASP A 50 1.03 -3.73 5.66
C ASP A 50 1.09 -4.50 4.34
N VAL A 51 1.80 -3.91 3.39
CA VAL A 51 2.06 -4.45 2.06
C VAL A 51 3.57 -4.62 1.93
N VAL A 52 4.00 -5.87 1.85
CA VAL A 52 5.41 -6.25 1.78
C VAL A 52 5.72 -6.75 0.38
N LYS A 53 6.66 -6.11 -0.32
CA LYS A 53 7.04 -6.47 -1.70
C LYS A 53 5.82 -6.54 -2.65
N GLY A 54 4.90 -5.60 -2.47
CA GLY A 54 3.64 -5.52 -3.21
C GLY A 54 2.59 -6.58 -2.86
N ARG A 55 2.76 -7.36 -1.79
CA ARG A 55 1.81 -8.40 -1.38
C ARG A 55 1.17 -8.09 -0.03
N LEU A 56 -0.12 -8.37 0.05
CA LEU A 56 -0.91 -8.30 1.28
C LEU A 56 -0.78 -9.62 2.05
N ASN A 57 -0.79 -9.57 3.39
CA ASN A 57 -0.89 -10.79 4.19
C ASN A 57 -2.25 -11.49 3.92
N PRO A 58 -2.27 -12.80 3.59
CA PRO A 58 -3.50 -13.53 3.31
C PRO A 58 -4.56 -13.46 4.42
N ILE A 59 -4.16 -13.25 5.68
CA ILE A 59 -5.08 -13.15 6.83
C ILE A 59 -5.97 -11.89 6.78
N VAL A 60 -5.56 -10.85 6.04
CA VAL A 60 -6.32 -9.60 5.92
C VAL A 60 -7.63 -9.90 5.22
N LYS A 61 -8.78 -9.74 5.91
CA LYS A 61 -10.13 -10.00 5.36
C LYS A 61 -10.83 -8.78 4.78
N SER A 62 -10.21 -7.61 4.85
CA SER A 62 -10.79 -6.37 4.36
C SER A 62 -10.93 -6.39 2.84
N VAL A 63 -12.17 -6.44 2.35
CA VAL A 63 -12.51 -6.36 0.93
C VAL A 63 -11.95 -5.09 0.27
N PRO A 64 -12.15 -3.88 0.79
CA PRO A 64 -11.59 -2.67 0.16
C PRO A 64 -10.06 -2.69 0.11
N ALA A 65 -9.38 -3.26 1.11
CA ALA A 65 -7.92 -3.41 1.08
C ALA A 65 -7.48 -4.40 0.00
N ARG A 66 -8.10 -5.58 -0.07
CA ARG A 66 -7.80 -6.60 -1.09
C ARG A 66 -8.02 -6.09 -2.50
N ASP A 67 -9.17 -5.47 -2.75
CA ASP A 67 -9.50 -4.86 -4.04
C ASP A 67 -8.48 -3.78 -4.40
N LEU A 68 -8.02 -2.96 -3.44
CA LEU A 68 -6.99 -1.96 -3.70
C LEU A 68 -5.68 -2.61 -4.14
N ILE A 69 -5.17 -3.59 -3.38
CA ILE A 69 -3.89 -4.23 -3.69
C ILE A 69 -3.94 -4.97 -5.04
N GLU A 70 -5.08 -5.59 -5.38
CA GLU A 70 -5.29 -6.20 -6.71
C GLU A 70 -5.09 -5.16 -7.83
N ILE A 71 -5.76 -4.00 -7.74
CA ILE A 71 -5.59 -2.92 -8.73
C ILE A 71 -4.14 -2.42 -8.80
N LEU A 72 -3.47 -2.30 -7.65
CA LEU A 72 -2.07 -1.85 -7.61
C LEU A 72 -1.08 -2.91 -8.15
N GLN A 73 -1.45 -4.19 -8.14
CA GLN A 73 -0.65 -5.27 -8.73
C GLN A 73 -0.89 -5.41 -10.24
N GLU A 74 -2.12 -5.12 -10.72
CA GLU A 74 -2.45 -5.09 -12.15
C GLU A 74 -1.71 -3.94 -12.89
N ASP A 75 -1.52 -2.81 -12.23
CA ASP A 75 -0.81 -1.68 -12.81
C ASP A 75 0.71 -1.81 -12.70
N GLU A 76 1.38 -1.78 -13.84
CA GLU A 76 2.83 -1.96 -13.94
C GLU A 76 3.62 -0.90 -13.16
N THR A 77 3.14 0.35 -13.15
CA THR A 77 3.81 1.46 -12.46
C THR A 77 3.77 1.24 -10.96
N THR A 78 2.58 1.05 -10.37
CA THR A 78 2.46 0.81 -8.93
C THR A 78 3.12 -0.49 -8.51
N ARG A 79 3.03 -1.55 -9.32
CA ARG A 79 3.71 -2.83 -9.05
C ARG A 79 5.23 -2.66 -8.95
N SER A 80 5.83 -1.84 -9.81
CA SER A 80 7.27 -1.59 -9.78
C SER A 80 7.68 -0.70 -8.60
N LEU A 81 6.84 0.24 -8.17
CA LEU A 81 7.08 1.04 -6.96
C LEU A 81 6.98 0.21 -5.67
N MET A 82 6.04 -0.74 -5.60
CA MET A 82 5.78 -1.54 -4.39
C MET A 82 6.75 -2.71 -4.20
N ARG A 83 7.29 -3.29 -5.27
CA ARG A 83 8.18 -4.46 -5.17
C ARG A 83 9.43 -4.25 -4.30
N PRO A 84 10.17 -3.14 -4.40
CA PRO A 84 11.39 -2.94 -3.60
C PRO A 84 11.12 -2.49 -2.16
N GLN A 85 9.88 -2.17 -1.80
CA GLN A 85 9.57 -1.43 -0.57
C GLN A 85 8.49 -2.14 0.26
N GLN A 86 8.31 -1.64 1.48
CA GLN A 86 7.22 -2.03 2.37
C GLN A 86 6.40 -0.79 2.71
N TYR A 87 5.07 -0.92 2.65
CA TYR A 87 4.16 0.19 2.89
C TYR A 87 3.09 -0.19 3.92
N ASN A 88 2.81 0.72 4.84
CA ASN A 88 1.55 0.73 5.56
C ASN A 88 0.54 1.54 4.75
N ILE A 89 -0.61 0.94 4.45
CA ILE A 89 -1.71 1.58 3.73
C ILE A 89 -2.96 1.49 4.60
N SER A 90 -3.60 2.63 4.85
CA SER A 90 -4.81 2.69 5.67
C SER A 90 -5.87 3.60 5.09
N LEU A 91 -7.13 3.28 5.36
CA LEU A 91 -8.29 4.11 5.08
C LEU A 91 -9.12 4.22 6.36
N ASN A 92 -9.40 5.44 6.80
CA ASN A 92 -10.20 5.68 8.01
C ASN A 92 -11.69 5.96 7.68
N GLY A 93 -12.50 6.18 8.73
CA GLY A 93 -13.95 6.42 8.59
C GLY A 93 -14.31 7.73 7.90
N ASP A 94 -13.37 8.69 7.86
CA ASP A 94 -13.50 9.98 7.19
C ASP A 94 -13.03 9.94 5.73
N PHE A 95 -12.78 8.73 5.21
CA PHE A 95 -12.32 8.50 3.83
C PHE A 95 -10.95 9.12 3.54
N VAL A 96 -10.10 9.24 4.56
CA VAL A 96 -8.70 9.63 4.39
C VAL A 96 -7.86 8.38 4.14
N LEU A 97 -7.29 8.29 2.93
CA LEU A 97 -6.32 7.28 2.56
C LEU A 97 -4.92 7.76 2.96
N THR A 98 -4.19 6.95 3.71
CA THR A 98 -2.81 7.21 4.13
C THR A 98 -1.88 6.15 3.56
N ILE A 99 -0.72 6.57 3.06
CA ILE A 99 0.36 5.70 2.59
C ILE A 99 1.65 6.13 3.27
N LYS A 100 2.26 5.20 4.00
CA LYS A 100 3.54 5.39 4.70
C LYS A 100 4.52 4.33 4.24
N ASN A 101 5.72 4.74 3.83
CA ASN A 101 6.82 3.80 3.65
C ASN A 101 7.33 3.34 5.02
N ILE A 102 7.37 2.04 5.22
CA ILE A 102 7.83 1.37 6.44
C ILE A 102 8.97 0.40 6.15
N THR A 103 9.64 0.57 5.00
CA THR A 103 10.79 -0.25 4.62
C THR A 103 11.86 -0.10 5.70
N PRO A 104 12.28 -1.21 6.35
CA PRO A 104 13.36 -1.16 7.32
C PRO A 104 14.62 -0.55 6.68
N PRO A 105 15.38 0.28 7.40
CA PRO A 105 16.71 0.69 6.95
C PRO A 105 17.54 -0.57 6.63
N GLU A 106 18.27 -0.59 5.52
CA GLU A 106 19.23 -1.66 5.26
C GLU A 106 20.23 -1.70 6.42
N GLU A 107 20.25 -2.80 7.16
CA GLU A 107 21.30 -3.05 8.15
C GLU A 107 22.64 -3.12 7.41
N PRO A 108 23.69 -2.39 7.85
CA PRO A 108 25.00 -2.51 7.25
C PRO A 108 25.44 -3.97 7.32
N VAL A 109 25.71 -4.57 6.16
CA VAL A 109 26.33 -5.88 6.10
C VAL A 109 27.71 -5.74 6.74
N GLU A 110 27.91 -6.29 7.95
CA GLU A 110 29.25 -6.48 8.50
C GLU A 110 30.00 -7.40 7.53
N VAL A 111 30.91 -6.81 6.76
CA VAL A 111 31.87 -7.56 5.95
C VAL A 111 32.79 -8.24 6.96
N GLY A 112 32.57 -9.54 7.16
CA GLY A 112 33.50 -10.37 7.90
C GLY A 112 34.87 -10.30 7.25
N GLU A 113 35.85 -9.77 7.97
CA GLU A 113 37.26 -9.91 7.66
C GLU A 113 37.59 -11.40 7.77
N GLU A 114 37.64 -12.11 6.63
CA GLU A 114 38.36 -13.38 6.55
C GLU A 114 39.85 -13.04 6.61
N GLU A 115 40.44 -13.15 7.80
CA GLU A 115 41.90 -13.16 7.99
C GLU A 115 42.49 -14.31 7.15
N GLU A 116 43.29 -13.95 6.15
CA GLU A 116 44.25 -14.86 5.50
C GLU A 116 45.25 -15.34 6.57
N SER A 117 44.97 -16.48 7.20
CA SER A 117 45.99 -17.26 7.90
C SER A 117 46.72 -18.14 6.89
N ASN A 118 47.83 -17.61 6.39
CA ASN A 118 48.82 -18.34 5.62
C ASN A 118 49.70 -19.15 6.61
N ASP A 119 49.59 -20.47 6.61
CA ASP A 119 50.51 -21.41 7.28
C ASP A 119 50.79 -22.60 6.35
#